data_AF-A0A7I9AE12-F1
#
_entry.id   AF-A0A7I9AE12-F1
#
_cell.length_a   1.000
_cell.length_b   1.000
_cell.length_c   1.000
_cell.angle_alpha   90.00
_cell.angle_beta   90.00
_cell.angle_gamma   90.00
#
_symmetry.space_group_name_H-M   'P 1'
#
loop_
_entity.id
_entity.type
_entity.pdbx_description
1 polymer ?
#
loop_
_entity_poly.entity_id
_entity_poly.type
_entity_poly.pdbx_seq_one_letter_code
_entity_poly.pdbx_strand_id
1 'polypeptide(L)'
;MGQSEYISWVKCTSWLSNFVNLRGLRKPDGRPLYEYHATNDEYNQLTQLLRAVGQSQSNICNKDFAACFVLFCSEWYRRDYERQCGWTWDPIYKKIGISFTATELGTIVPKGMDDYWLRPIRFYESERRNFLGTLFSEGGLPFRLLKESDSRFLAVFSRILGQYEQAKQSGFSALSLARAVIEKSALPTVFSEDTSVELISHMADNLNSLVLTHNLINHKEPVQQLDKVHPTWRSEFPIPLDDETGTHFLNGLLCAASVEAKPRLQNEPPRVSWRVFYL
;
A
#
# COMPACT_ATOMS: atom_id res chain seq x y z
N MET A 1 17.27 9.41 32.41
CA MET A 1 15.90 9.20 31.90
C MET A 1 14.93 9.54 33.01
N GLY A 2 14.02 10.49 32.77
CA GLY A 2 12.92 10.77 33.69
C GLY A 2 11.88 9.65 33.67
N GLN A 3 11.09 9.50 34.75
CA GLN A 3 10.04 8.45 34.84
C GLN A 3 9.05 8.49 33.67
N SER A 4 8.68 9.69 33.20
CA SER A 4 7.77 9.87 32.05
C SER A 4 8.36 9.33 30.74
N GLU A 5 9.66 9.54 30.50
CA GLU A 5 10.36 9.08 29.30
C GLU A 5 10.50 7.55 29.28
N TYR A 6 10.76 6.95 30.44
CA TYR A 6 10.83 5.50 30.60
C TYR A 6 9.47 4.84 30.30
N ILE A 7 8.37 5.44 30.79
CA ILE A 7 7.01 4.94 30.56
C ILE A 7 6.63 5.01 29.07
N SER A 8 7.00 6.09 28.38
CA SER A 8 6.75 6.24 26.94
C SER A 8 7.51 5.20 26.10
N TRP A 9 8.78 4.96 26.42
CA TRP A 9 9.59 3.92 25.77
C TRP A 9 8.98 2.53 25.91
N VAL A 10 8.69 2.09 27.13
CA VAL A 10 8.13 0.75 27.40
C VAL A 10 6.82 0.53 26.62
N LYS A 11 5.97 1.56 26.50
CA LYS A 11 4.70 1.45 25.78
C LYS A 11 4.89 1.25 24.27
N CYS A 12 5.78 2.02 23.61
CA CYS A 12 6.04 1.86 22.18
C CYS A 12 6.69 0.50 21.86
N THR A 13 7.72 0.10 22.62
CA THR A 13 8.39 -1.19 22.42
C THR A 13 7.42 -2.36 22.61
N SER A 14 6.60 -2.31 23.66
CA SER A 14 5.62 -3.36 23.95
C SER A 14 4.55 -3.46 22.87
N TRP A 15 4.04 -2.31 22.38
CA TRP A 15 3.02 -2.30 21.32
C TRP A 15 3.57 -2.88 20.02
N LEU A 16 4.77 -2.44 19.60
CA LEU A 16 5.43 -2.94 18.39
C LEU A 16 5.75 -4.43 18.46
N SER A 17 6.27 -4.89 19.60
CA SER A 17 6.56 -6.31 19.81
C SER A 17 5.29 -7.15 19.68
N ASN A 18 4.19 -6.71 20.28
CA ASN A 18 2.91 -7.39 20.13
C ASN A 18 2.42 -7.37 18.67
N PHE A 19 2.51 -6.22 18.00
CA PHE A 19 2.13 -6.05 16.61
C PHE A 19 2.85 -7.03 15.69
N VAL A 20 4.18 -7.14 15.77
CA VAL A 20 4.93 -8.09 14.91
C VAL A 20 4.71 -9.55 15.31
N ASN A 21 4.59 -9.85 16.61
CA ASN A 21 4.38 -11.21 17.11
C ASN A 21 3.04 -11.80 16.67
N LEU A 22 1.97 -10.99 16.64
CA LEU A 22 0.66 -11.42 16.13
C LEU A 22 0.69 -11.85 14.65
N ARG A 23 1.72 -11.43 13.92
CA ARG A 23 1.96 -11.80 12.52
C ARG A 23 2.97 -12.94 12.37
N GLY A 24 3.32 -13.61 13.47
CA GLY A 24 4.30 -14.69 13.50
C GLY A 24 5.74 -14.24 13.30
N LEU A 25 6.02 -12.93 13.43
CA LEU A 25 7.35 -12.35 13.23
C LEU A 25 8.00 -12.05 14.57
N ARG A 26 9.31 -12.34 14.70
CA ARG A 26 10.10 -11.93 15.87
C ARG A 26 10.62 -10.49 15.77
N LYS A 27 10.72 -9.98 14.54
CA LYS A 27 11.19 -8.65 14.17
C LYS A 27 10.64 -8.29 12.78
N PRO A 28 10.62 -7.00 12.40
CA PRO A 28 10.33 -6.59 11.02
C PRO A 28 11.24 -7.31 10.03
N ASP A 29 10.70 -7.60 8.85
CA ASP A 29 11.39 -8.35 7.78
C ASP A 29 11.61 -7.53 6.50
N GLY A 30 11.35 -6.21 6.55
CA GLY A 30 11.56 -5.32 5.41
C GLY A 30 10.46 -5.34 4.36
N ARG A 31 9.34 -6.05 4.57
CA ARG A 31 8.17 -5.92 3.69
C ARG A 31 7.55 -4.51 3.78
N PRO A 32 6.88 -4.01 2.74
CA PRO A 32 6.13 -2.75 2.80
C PRO A 32 5.17 -2.68 3.99
N LEU A 33 4.98 -1.50 4.59
CA LEU A 33 4.19 -1.37 5.82
C LEU A 33 2.73 -1.82 5.66
N TYR A 34 2.12 -1.58 4.50
CA TYR A 34 0.76 -2.04 4.21
C TYR A 34 0.62 -3.57 4.23
N GLU A 35 1.69 -4.32 3.93
CA GLU A 35 1.69 -5.79 3.95
C GLU A 35 1.72 -6.38 5.36
N TYR A 36 1.88 -5.54 6.39
CA TYR A 36 1.64 -5.97 7.77
C TYR A 36 0.13 -6.04 8.08
N HIS A 37 -0.77 -5.50 7.25
CA HIS A 37 -2.22 -5.57 7.49
C HIS A 37 -2.61 -5.14 8.90
N ALA A 38 -2.21 -3.93 9.30
CA ALA A 38 -2.66 -3.38 10.57
C ALA A 38 -4.19 -3.33 10.60
N THR A 39 -4.79 -3.89 11.65
CA THR A 39 -6.24 -3.88 11.87
C THR A 39 -6.73 -2.49 12.25
N ASN A 40 -8.04 -2.26 12.17
CA ASN A 40 -8.61 -0.98 12.61
C ASN A 40 -8.39 -0.74 14.11
N ASP A 41 -8.45 -1.80 14.92
CA ASP A 41 -8.20 -1.72 16.36
C ASP A 41 -6.74 -1.38 16.66
N GLU A 42 -5.79 -1.99 15.97
CA GLU A 42 -4.36 -1.66 16.09
C GLU A 42 -4.09 -0.21 15.67
N TYR A 43 -4.70 0.27 14.58
CA TYR A 43 -4.59 1.67 14.16
C TYR A 43 -5.11 2.64 15.24
N ASN A 44 -6.26 2.33 15.85
CA ASN A 44 -6.83 3.15 16.92
C ASN A 44 -5.96 3.14 18.18
N GLN A 45 -5.45 1.96 18.58
CA GLN A 45 -4.52 1.82 19.70
C GLN A 45 -3.23 2.60 19.46
N LEU A 46 -2.65 2.50 18.26
CA LEU A 46 -1.44 3.22 17.86
C LEU A 46 -1.67 4.74 17.89
N THR A 47 -2.83 5.21 17.41
CA THR A 47 -3.22 6.62 17.46
C THR A 47 -3.28 7.13 18.90
N GLN A 48 -3.92 6.37 19.80
CA GLN A 48 -4.01 6.72 21.23
C GLN A 48 -2.64 6.70 21.90
N LEU A 49 -1.80 5.71 21.57
CA LEU A 49 -0.44 5.59 22.08
C LEU A 49 0.40 6.82 21.72
N LEU A 50 0.42 7.23 20.44
CA LEU A 50 1.19 8.39 20.00
C LEU A 50 0.70 9.69 20.64
N ARG A 51 -0.62 9.86 20.78
CA ARG A 51 -1.23 10.99 21.52
C ARG A 51 -0.77 11.03 22.98
N ALA A 52 -0.75 9.87 23.65
CA ALA A 52 -0.41 9.76 25.06
C ALA A 52 1.08 9.95 25.33
N VAL A 53 1.93 9.47 24.42
CA VAL A 53 3.40 9.64 24.49
C VAL A 53 3.80 11.09 24.21
N GLY A 54 3.11 11.74 23.27
CA GLY A 54 3.30 13.15 22.93
C GLY A 54 4.69 13.46 22.34
N GLN A 55 4.93 14.75 22.13
CA GLN A 55 6.21 15.25 21.62
C GLN A 55 7.15 15.57 22.79
N SER A 56 8.32 14.93 22.79
CA SER A 56 9.42 15.25 23.70
C SER A 56 10.76 14.95 23.00
N GLN A 57 11.83 15.63 23.43
CA GLN A 57 13.16 15.45 22.84
C GLN A 57 13.66 14.00 22.94
N SER A 58 13.33 13.30 24.02
CA SER A 58 13.67 11.88 24.19
C SER A 58 12.88 10.97 23.26
N ASN A 59 11.61 11.28 22.96
CA ASN A 59 10.82 10.52 21.99
C ASN A 59 11.34 10.68 20.56
N ILE A 60 11.80 11.89 20.17
CA ILE A 60 12.34 12.17 18.82
C ILE A 60 13.55 11.28 18.50
N CYS A 61 14.39 11.01 19.49
CA CYS A 61 15.57 10.16 19.33
C CYS A 61 15.27 8.65 19.50
N ASN A 62 14.07 8.29 19.96
CA ASN A 62 13.69 6.92 20.27
C ASN A 62 13.27 6.15 19.02
N LYS A 63 13.89 4.98 18.81
CA LYS A 63 13.65 4.15 17.63
C LYS A 63 12.24 3.56 17.60
N ASP A 64 11.73 3.10 18.73
CA ASP A 64 10.42 2.45 18.82
C ASP A 64 9.30 3.49 18.66
N PHE A 65 9.48 4.70 19.20
CA PHE A 65 8.58 5.82 18.91
C PHE A 65 8.57 6.15 17.41
N ALA A 66 9.75 6.27 16.80
CA ALA A 66 9.87 6.55 15.37
C ALA A 66 9.20 5.47 14.51
N ALA A 67 9.38 4.20 14.85
CA ALA A 67 8.74 3.07 14.20
C ALA A 67 7.21 3.10 14.32
N CYS A 68 6.68 3.39 15.51
CA CYS A 68 5.25 3.62 15.73
C CYS A 68 4.73 4.80 14.89
N PHE A 69 5.46 5.91 14.87
CA PHE A 69 5.05 7.11 14.14
C PHE A 69 4.97 6.88 12.64
N VAL A 70 5.98 6.26 12.02
CA VAL A 70 5.95 6.01 10.57
C VAL A 70 4.87 5.01 10.17
N LEU A 71 4.65 3.95 10.97
CA LEU A 71 3.55 3.01 10.74
C LEU A 71 2.19 3.71 10.85
N PHE A 72 2.02 4.58 11.85
CA PHE A 72 0.81 5.39 11.98
C PHE A 72 0.59 6.30 10.78
N CYS A 73 1.61 7.00 10.30
CA CYS A 73 1.48 7.88 9.14
C CYS A 73 1.10 7.12 7.87
N SER A 74 1.71 5.96 7.63
CA SER A 74 1.35 5.08 6.51
C SER A 74 -0.10 4.59 6.62
N GLU A 75 -0.52 4.15 7.80
CA GLU A 75 -1.91 3.74 8.05
C GLU A 75 -2.89 4.90 7.95
N TRP A 76 -2.50 6.11 8.34
CA TRP A 76 -3.30 7.32 8.18
C TRP A 76 -3.52 7.63 6.69
N TYR A 77 -2.49 7.50 5.86
CA TYR A 77 -2.63 7.64 4.40
C TYR A 77 -3.60 6.60 3.81
N ARG A 78 -3.50 5.35 4.29
CA ARG A 78 -4.40 4.28 3.86
C ARG A 78 -5.86 4.53 4.22
N ARG A 79 -6.11 5.01 5.46
CA ARG A 79 -7.43 4.98 6.11
C ARG A 79 -8.16 6.31 6.15
N ASP A 80 -7.43 7.40 6.32
CA ASP A 80 -7.97 8.72 6.66
C ASP A 80 -7.70 9.80 5.60
N TYR A 81 -6.83 9.54 4.61
CA TYR A 81 -6.49 10.52 3.60
C TYR A 81 -7.62 10.78 2.61
N GLU A 82 -7.95 12.06 2.46
CA GLU A 82 -9.02 12.58 1.61
C GLU A 82 -8.47 13.72 0.74
N ARG A 83 -9.18 14.11 -0.33
CA ARG A 83 -8.69 15.09 -1.32
C ARG A 83 -8.28 16.42 -0.68
N GLN A 84 -9.03 16.88 0.32
CA GLN A 84 -8.80 18.16 1.00
C GLN A 84 -7.61 18.15 1.97
N CYS A 85 -7.02 16.99 2.28
CA CYS A 85 -5.86 16.92 3.15
C CYS A 85 -4.59 17.54 2.51
N GLY A 86 -4.50 17.51 1.18
CA GLY A 86 -3.34 17.98 0.44
C GLY A 86 -2.06 17.19 0.76
N TRP A 87 -0.92 17.63 0.22
CA TRP A 87 0.38 16.97 0.39
C TRP A 87 1.18 17.60 1.54
N THR A 88 0.67 17.47 2.76
CA THR A 88 1.23 18.14 3.95
C THR A 88 1.18 17.26 5.20
N TRP A 89 1.94 17.64 6.23
CA TRP A 89 1.92 16.96 7.53
C TRP A 89 0.78 17.40 8.44
N ASP A 90 0.16 18.56 8.19
CA ASP A 90 -0.81 19.18 9.10
C ASP A 90 -2.01 18.28 9.44
N PRO A 91 -2.61 17.52 8.49
CA PRO A 91 -3.70 16.60 8.81
C PRO A 91 -3.26 15.44 9.72
N ILE A 92 -2.05 14.93 9.53
CA ILE A 92 -1.44 13.87 10.36
C ILE A 92 -1.24 14.42 11.77
N TYR A 93 -0.63 15.60 11.89
CA TYR A 93 -0.39 16.30 13.15
C TYR A 93 -1.68 16.54 13.92
N LYS A 94 -2.71 17.04 13.24
CA LYS A 94 -4.03 17.25 13.83
C LYS A 94 -4.66 15.96 14.37
N LYS A 95 -4.42 14.82 13.70
CA LYS A 95 -4.95 13.52 14.15
C LYS A 95 -4.32 13.07 15.47
N ILE A 96 -3.04 13.31 15.72
CA ILE A 96 -2.35 12.84 16.93
C ILE A 96 -2.00 13.95 17.93
N GLY A 97 -2.33 15.21 17.62
CA GLY A 97 -2.13 16.34 18.52
C GLY A 97 -0.65 16.69 18.76
N ILE A 98 0.24 16.37 17.82
CA ILE A 98 1.68 16.69 17.89
C ILE A 98 2.12 17.36 16.59
N SER A 99 3.22 18.12 16.61
CA SER A 99 3.77 18.76 15.41
C SER A 99 5.29 18.73 15.40
N PHE A 100 5.88 18.22 14.31
CA PHE A 100 7.33 18.17 14.17
C PHE A 100 7.84 19.20 13.17
N THR A 101 8.99 19.76 13.49
CA THR A 101 9.82 20.53 12.56
C THR A 101 10.44 19.62 11.50
N ALA A 102 10.88 20.21 10.38
CA ALA A 102 11.56 19.47 9.32
C ALA A 102 12.83 18.75 9.82
N THR A 103 13.55 19.33 10.80
CA THR A 103 14.75 18.73 11.41
C THR A 103 14.40 17.50 12.25
N GLU A 104 13.33 17.58 13.06
CA GLU A 104 12.86 16.44 13.85
C GLU A 104 12.37 15.32 12.94
N LEU A 105 11.58 15.62 11.91
CA LEU A 105 11.20 14.64 10.89
C LEU A 105 12.41 14.02 10.18
N GLY A 106 13.44 14.84 9.94
CA GLY A 106 14.73 14.42 9.40
C GLY A 106 15.48 13.39 10.25
N THR A 107 15.07 13.23 11.51
CA THR A 107 15.57 12.23 12.46
C THR A 107 14.57 11.08 12.64
N ILE A 108 13.29 11.39 12.83
CA ILE A 108 12.24 10.42 13.14
C ILE A 108 11.99 9.49 11.95
N VAL A 109 11.75 10.04 10.76
CA VAL A 109 11.34 9.22 9.61
C VAL A 109 12.42 8.21 9.22
N PRO A 110 13.71 8.59 9.06
CA PRO A 110 14.76 7.60 8.79
C PRO A 110 14.88 6.54 9.87
N LYS A 111 14.82 6.93 11.15
CA LYS A 111 14.96 6.00 12.28
C LYS A 111 13.81 4.99 12.37
N GLY A 112 12.60 5.39 11.99
CA GLY A 112 11.48 4.47 11.88
C GLY A 112 11.61 3.57 10.65
N MET A 113 11.86 4.16 9.49
CA MET A 113 11.88 3.46 8.20
C MET A 113 13.08 2.53 8.05
N ASP A 114 14.29 3.07 8.14
CA ASP A 114 15.55 2.35 7.88
C ASP A 114 15.94 1.49 9.09
N ASP A 115 16.08 2.08 10.28
CA ASP A 115 16.63 1.37 11.45
C ASP A 115 15.68 0.31 12.04
N TYR A 116 14.36 0.47 11.90
CA TYR A 116 13.37 -0.45 12.47
C TYR A 116 12.67 -1.29 11.41
N TRP A 117 11.99 -0.65 10.45
CA TRP A 117 11.20 -1.36 9.44
C TRP A 117 12.03 -1.92 8.29
N LEU A 118 13.31 -1.55 8.17
CA LEU A 118 14.23 -1.99 7.11
C LEU A 118 13.73 -1.57 5.71
N ARG A 119 13.20 -0.36 5.60
CA ARG A 119 12.57 0.20 4.40
C ARG A 119 13.32 1.45 3.92
N PRO A 120 13.60 1.55 2.62
CA PRO A 120 14.35 2.68 2.07
C PRO A 120 13.52 3.97 2.11
N ILE A 121 14.23 5.10 2.22
CA ILE A 121 13.63 6.43 2.06
C ILE A 121 13.63 6.79 0.59
N ARG A 122 12.50 7.35 0.13
CA ARG A 122 12.39 7.86 -1.24
C ARG A 122 12.97 9.26 -1.35
N PHE A 123 13.43 9.60 -2.55
CA PHE A 123 13.99 10.90 -2.88
C PHE A 123 13.21 11.50 -4.03
N TYR A 124 13.07 12.82 -4.03
CA TYR A 124 12.66 13.56 -5.23
C TYR A 124 13.80 13.57 -6.25
N GLU A 125 13.52 13.95 -7.49
CA GLU A 125 14.57 14.19 -8.52
C GLU A 125 15.63 15.20 -8.06
N SER A 126 15.24 16.15 -7.20
CA SER A 126 16.15 17.11 -6.57
C SER A 126 17.07 16.54 -5.49
N GLU A 127 17.12 15.21 -5.33
CA GLU A 127 17.85 14.47 -4.29
C GLU A 127 17.42 14.80 -2.84
N ARG A 128 16.32 15.54 -2.68
CA ARG A 128 15.72 15.80 -1.38
C ARG A 128 14.93 14.59 -0.90
N ARG A 129 15.06 14.24 0.38
CA ARG A 129 14.28 13.16 1.01
C ARG A 129 12.78 13.46 0.89
N ASN A 130 12.05 12.55 0.26
CA ASN A 130 10.59 12.59 0.08
C ASN A 130 9.91 11.77 1.18
N PHE A 131 9.83 12.33 2.39
CA PHE A 131 9.24 11.63 3.53
C PHE A 131 7.74 11.37 3.38
N LEU A 132 6.96 12.34 2.90
CA LEU A 132 5.53 12.16 2.68
C LEU A 132 5.29 11.07 1.63
N GLY A 133 6.00 11.10 0.50
CA GLY A 133 5.91 10.06 -0.53
C GLY A 133 6.37 8.69 -0.04
N THR A 134 7.41 8.64 0.81
CA THR A 134 7.82 7.40 1.48
C THR A 134 6.65 6.80 2.26
N LEU A 135 6.08 7.56 3.21
CA LEU A 135 5.02 7.06 4.09
C LEU A 135 3.72 6.80 3.34
N PHE A 136 3.39 7.62 2.34
CA PHE A 136 2.27 7.40 1.44
C PHE A 136 2.39 6.06 0.71
N SER A 137 3.54 5.79 0.08
CA SER A 137 3.75 4.53 -0.66
C SER A 137 3.72 3.29 0.24
N GLU A 138 4.18 3.46 1.48
CA GLU A 138 4.19 2.39 2.49
C GLU A 138 2.80 2.19 3.12
N GLY A 139 1.89 3.16 3.00
CA GLY A 139 0.48 3.03 3.38
C GLY A 139 -0.38 2.28 2.38
N GLY A 140 0.11 2.00 1.17
CA GLY A 140 -0.74 1.49 0.09
C GLY A 140 -1.65 2.58 -0.48
N LEU A 141 -2.64 2.22 -1.31
CA LEU A 141 -3.49 3.22 -1.95
C LEU A 141 -4.54 3.75 -0.96
N PRO A 142 -4.77 5.08 -0.90
CA PRO A 142 -5.74 5.68 0.02
C PRO A 142 -7.18 5.21 -0.22
N PHE A 143 -7.68 4.32 0.61
CA PHE A 143 -8.93 3.60 0.34
C PHE A 143 -10.16 4.51 0.27
N ARG A 144 -10.28 5.50 1.16
CA ARG A 144 -11.39 6.47 1.10
C ARG A 144 -11.41 7.24 -0.22
N LEU A 145 -10.24 7.66 -0.68
CA LEU A 145 -10.11 8.39 -1.93
C LEU A 145 -10.43 7.50 -3.14
N LEU A 146 -10.12 6.20 -3.06
CA LEU A 146 -10.56 5.20 -4.04
C LEU A 146 -12.08 5.10 -4.06
N LYS A 147 -12.73 4.94 -2.90
CA LYS A 147 -14.19 4.85 -2.78
C LYS A 147 -14.92 6.09 -3.29
N GLU A 148 -14.43 7.28 -2.98
CA GLU A 148 -14.99 8.54 -3.50
C GLU A 148 -14.79 8.71 -5.01
N SER A 149 -13.73 8.10 -5.55
CA SER A 149 -13.36 8.20 -6.96
C SER A 149 -13.63 6.91 -7.72
N ASP A 150 -14.44 6.00 -7.19
CA ASP A 150 -14.49 4.59 -7.56
C ASP A 150 -14.61 4.39 -9.07
N SER A 151 -15.58 5.06 -9.70
CA SER A 151 -15.78 5.00 -11.16
C SER A 151 -14.60 5.53 -11.98
N ARG A 152 -13.92 6.59 -11.53
CA ARG A 152 -12.75 7.17 -12.23
C ARG A 152 -11.51 6.31 -12.06
N PHE A 153 -11.31 5.79 -10.86
CA PHE A 153 -10.16 4.95 -10.55
C PHE A 153 -10.29 3.58 -11.24
N LEU A 154 -11.49 2.98 -11.23
CA LEU A 154 -11.82 1.81 -12.05
C LEU A 154 -11.61 2.08 -13.54
N ALA A 155 -11.97 3.26 -14.05
CA ALA A 155 -11.74 3.63 -15.44
C ALA A 155 -10.25 3.75 -15.79
N VAL A 156 -9.44 4.33 -14.89
CA VAL A 156 -7.98 4.40 -15.05
C VAL A 156 -7.37 3.00 -15.08
N PHE A 157 -7.73 2.13 -14.13
CA PHE A 157 -7.23 0.76 -14.10
C PHE A 157 -7.68 -0.05 -15.31
N SER A 158 -8.96 0.01 -15.68
CA SER A 158 -9.47 -0.63 -16.90
C SER A 158 -8.68 -0.21 -18.13
N ARG A 159 -8.34 1.08 -18.23
CA ARG A 159 -7.55 1.60 -19.35
C ARG A 159 -6.10 1.14 -19.31
N ILE A 160 -5.46 1.12 -18.13
CA ILE A 160 -4.11 0.56 -17.97
C ILE A 160 -4.13 -0.92 -18.37
N LEU A 161 -5.04 -1.72 -17.82
CA LEU A 161 -5.14 -3.16 -18.07
C LEU A 161 -5.42 -3.48 -19.55
N GLY A 162 -6.27 -2.70 -20.22
CA GLY A 162 -6.55 -2.86 -21.65
C GLY A 162 -5.41 -2.43 -22.57
N GLN A 163 -4.56 -1.50 -22.14
CA GLN A 163 -3.38 -1.06 -22.89
C GLN A 163 -2.10 -1.81 -22.50
N TYR A 164 -2.14 -2.58 -21.42
CA TYR A 164 -0.99 -3.18 -20.77
C TYR A 164 -0.12 -4.02 -21.71
N GLU A 165 -0.77 -4.89 -22.47
CA GLU A 165 -0.07 -5.81 -23.38
C GLU A 165 0.48 -5.10 -24.62
N GLN A 166 -0.31 -4.21 -25.23
CA GLN A 166 0.15 -3.41 -26.37
C GLN A 166 1.34 -2.53 -25.98
N ALA A 167 1.31 -1.94 -24.78
CA ALA A 167 2.41 -1.18 -24.22
C ALA A 167 3.66 -2.06 -24.06
N LYS A 168 3.53 -3.24 -23.44
CA LYS A 168 4.63 -4.19 -23.25
C LYS A 168 5.25 -4.65 -24.57
N GLN A 169 4.43 -5.00 -25.56
CA GLN A 169 4.89 -5.39 -26.90
C GLN A 169 5.60 -4.25 -27.65
N SER A 170 5.20 -3.02 -27.37
CA SER A 170 5.79 -1.80 -27.91
C SER A 170 6.98 -1.29 -27.09
N GLY A 171 7.44 -2.05 -26.08
CA GLY A 171 8.58 -1.72 -25.23
C GLY A 171 8.32 -0.67 -24.15
N PHE A 172 7.06 -0.28 -23.92
CA PHE A 172 6.69 0.60 -22.82
C PHE A 172 6.56 -0.18 -21.51
N SER A 173 7.12 0.38 -20.44
CA SER A 173 6.96 -0.18 -19.09
C SER A 173 5.53 0.05 -18.56
N ALA A 174 5.08 -0.82 -17.65
CA ALA A 174 3.82 -0.63 -16.92
C ALA A 174 3.77 0.73 -16.20
N LEU A 175 4.92 1.20 -15.69
CA LEU A 175 5.05 2.50 -15.05
C LEU A 175 4.79 3.66 -16.02
N SER A 176 5.38 3.61 -17.22
CA SER A 176 5.19 4.62 -18.27
C SER A 176 3.73 4.67 -18.74
N LEU A 177 3.10 3.50 -18.87
CA LEU A 177 1.69 3.40 -19.21
C LEU A 177 0.80 3.99 -18.11
N ALA A 178 1.03 3.58 -16.86
CA ALA A 178 0.28 4.10 -15.71
C ALA A 178 0.35 5.63 -15.65
N ARG A 179 1.56 6.19 -15.81
CA ARG A 179 1.78 7.64 -15.86
C ARG A 179 0.94 8.31 -16.95
N ALA A 180 1.05 7.84 -18.19
CA ALA A 180 0.34 8.42 -19.32
C ALA A 180 -1.19 8.34 -19.19
N VAL A 181 -1.72 7.30 -18.55
CA VAL A 181 -3.15 7.17 -18.27
C VAL A 181 -3.59 8.10 -17.15
N ILE A 182 -2.82 8.18 -16.06
CA ILE A 182 -3.10 9.03 -14.90
C ILE A 182 -3.06 10.51 -15.28
N GLU A 183 -2.07 10.96 -16.06
CA GLU A 183 -1.96 12.34 -16.54
C GLU A 183 -3.17 12.79 -17.36
N LYS A 184 -3.79 11.86 -18.08
CA LYS A 184 -5.01 12.10 -18.88
C LYS A 184 -6.30 11.88 -18.09
N SER A 185 -6.19 11.58 -16.80
CA SER A 185 -7.33 11.30 -15.92
C SER A 185 -7.73 12.54 -15.11
N ALA A 186 -8.94 12.51 -14.55
CA ALA A 186 -9.41 13.50 -13.58
C ALA A 186 -9.18 13.04 -12.13
N LEU A 187 -8.13 12.24 -11.89
CA LEU A 187 -7.75 11.80 -10.55
C LEU A 187 -7.18 12.99 -9.74
N PRO A 188 -7.35 12.98 -8.41
CA PRO A 188 -6.65 13.92 -7.53
C PRO A 188 -5.13 13.92 -7.78
N THR A 189 -4.49 15.09 -7.69
CA THR A 189 -3.05 15.31 -7.98
C THR A 189 -2.12 14.35 -7.26
N VAL A 190 -2.48 13.92 -6.05
CA VAL A 190 -1.74 12.91 -5.29
C VAL A 190 -1.47 11.62 -6.07
N PHE A 191 -2.36 11.23 -6.98
CA PHE A 191 -2.17 10.03 -7.80
C PHE A 191 -1.18 10.22 -8.95
N SER A 192 -0.87 11.46 -9.30
CA SER A 192 0.14 11.80 -10.30
C SER A 192 1.56 11.86 -9.73
N GLU A 193 1.71 11.83 -8.39
CA GLU A 193 3.01 11.70 -7.75
C GLU A 193 3.65 10.35 -8.12
N ASP A 194 4.97 10.34 -8.35
CA ASP A 194 5.70 9.16 -8.80
C ASP A 194 5.42 7.91 -7.96
N THR A 195 5.32 8.10 -6.64
CA THR A 195 4.99 7.04 -5.67
C THR A 195 3.64 6.40 -5.92
N SER A 196 2.65 7.19 -6.29
CA SER A 196 1.31 6.70 -6.60
C SER A 196 1.28 5.99 -7.93
N VAL A 197 1.99 6.53 -8.93
CA VAL A 197 2.11 5.93 -10.26
C VAL A 197 2.79 4.56 -10.17
N GLU A 198 3.86 4.43 -9.38
CA GLU A 198 4.52 3.15 -9.11
C GLU A 198 3.58 2.14 -8.45
N LEU A 199 2.83 2.56 -7.43
CA LEU A 199 1.91 1.68 -6.72
C LEU A 199 0.77 1.20 -7.62
N ILE A 200 0.23 2.11 -8.45
CA ILE A 200 -0.80 1.79 -9.45
C ILE A 200 -0.25 0.82 -10.49
N SER A 201 0.99 1.02 -10.95
CA SER A 201 1.68 0.12 -11.88
C SER A 201 1.83 -1.28 -11.29
N HIS A 202 2.39 -1.41 -10.08
CA HIS A 202 2.54 -2.71 -9.41
C HIS A 202 1.20 -3.40 -9.17
N MET A 203 0.16 -2.64 -8.84
CA MET A 203 -1.18 -3.18 -8.69
C MET A 203 -1.74 -3.73 -10.01
N ALA A 204 -1.50 -3.04 -11.14
CA ALA A 204 -1.88 -3.54 -12.46
C ALA A 204 -1.14 -4.84 -12.81
N ASP A 205 0.16 -4.92 -12.49
CA ASP A 205 0.98 -6.13 -12.66
C ASP A 205 0.40 -7.31 -11.84
N ASN A 206 0.10 -7.07 -10.56
CA ASN A 206 -0.45 -8.08 -9.67
C ASN A 206 -1.83 -8.57 -10.12
N LEU A 207 -2.73 -7.66 -10.53
CA LEU A 207 -4.05 -8.03 -11.09
C LEU A 207 -3.91 -8.92 -12.32
N ASN A 208 -3.01 -8.54 -13.23
CA ASN A 208 -2.77 -9.30 -14.44
C ASN A 208 -2.21 -10.70 -14.13
N SER A 209 -1.26 -10.78 -13.19
CA SER A 209 -0.68 -12.04 -12.72
C SER A 209 -1.74 -12.97 -12.11
N LEU A 210 -2.64 -12.44 -11.27
CA LEU A 210 -3.72 -13.21 -10.65
C LEU A 210 -4.70 -13.77 -11.68
N VAL A 211 -5.11 -12.96 -12.65
CA VAL A 211 -6.04 -13.38 -13.72
C VAL A 211 -5.46 -14.53 -14.54
N LEU A 212 -4.18 -14.44 -14.91
CA LEU A 212 -3.51 -15.46 -15.70
C LEU A 212 -3.22 -16.73 -14.90
N THR A 213 -2.69 -16.59 -13.68
CA THR A 213 -2.29 -17.72 -12.82
C THR A 213 -3.48 -18.52 -12.33
N HIS A 214 -4.61 -17.87 -12.04
CA HIS A 214 -5.81 -18.50 -11.48
C HIS A 214 -6.95 -18.66 -12.50
N ASN A 215 -6.70 -18.37 -13.79
CA ASN A 215 -7.66 -18.52 -14.89
C ASN A 215 -9.03 -17.86 -14.62
N LEU A 216 -9.01 -16.60 -14.20
CA LEU A 216 -10.22 -15.89 -13.74
C LEU A 216 -11.12 -15.41 -14.90
N ILE A 217 -10.68 -15.61 -16.15
CA ILE A 217 -11.25 -15.03 -17.37
C ILE A 217 -12.76 -15.30 -17.56
N ASN A 218 -13.23 -16.46 -17.10
CA ASN A 218 -14.63 -16.88 -17.29
C ASN A 218 -15.48 -16.74 -16.01
N HIS A 219 -14.94 -16.18 -14.94
CA HIS A 219 -15.65 -16.06 -13.67
C HIS A 219 -16.36 -14.70 -13.57
N LYS A 220 -17.68 -14.72 -13.33
CA LYS A 220 -18.48 -13.51 -13.08
C LYS A 220 -18.13 -12.84 -11.74
N GLU A 221 -17.60 -13.61 -10.80
CA GLU A 221 -17.14 -13.14 -9.48
C GLU A 221 -15.71 -13.65 -9.23
N PRO A 222 -14.69 -13.01 -9.82
CA PRO A 222 -13.29 -13.43 -9.71
C PRO A 222 -12.76 -13.48 -8.27
N VAL A 223 -13.22 -12.57 -7.41
CA VAL A 223 -12.82 -12.55 -5.99
C VAL A 223 -13.26 -13.84 -5.29
N GLN A 224 -14.53 -14.24 -5.42
CA GLN A 224 -15.01 -15.48 -4.77
C GLN A 224 -14.26 -16.72 -5.24
N GLN A 225 -13.79 -16.73 -6.49
CA GLN A 225 -12.96 -17.81 -7.00
C GLN A 225 -11.57 -17.79 -6.37
N LEU A 226 -10.91 -16.63 -6.33
CA LEU A 226 -9.62 -16.45 -5.67
C LEU A 226 -9.66 -16.81 -4.19
N ASP A 227 -10.75 -16.50 -3.50
CA ASP A 227 -10.96 -16.83 -2.09
C ASP A 227 -10.92 -18.34 -1.84
N LYS A 228 -11.37 -19.12 -2.82
CA LYS A 228 -11.36 -20.60 -2.76
C LYS A 228 -10.00 -21.18 -3.14
N VAL A 229 -9.39 -20.67 -4.21
CA VAL A 229 -8.17 -21.29 -4.78
C VAL A 229 -6.87 -20.75 -4.22
N HIS A 230 -6.88 -19.54 -3.65
CA HIS A 230 -5.72 -18.88 -3.06
C HIS A 230 -6.15 -17.99 -1.87
N PRO A 231 -6.61 -18.55 -0.74
CA PRO A 231 -7.23 -17.77 0.35
C PRO A 231 -6.40 -16.61 0.92
N THR A 232 -5.07 -16.68 0.79
CA THR A 232 -4.11 -15.67 1.26
C THR A 232 -3.85 -14.53 0.26
N TRP A 233 -4.37 -14.62 -0.97
CA TRP A 233 -4.15 -13.64 -2.04
C TRP A 233 -4.44 -12.21 -1.61
N ARG A 234 -5.40 -12.06 -0.68
CA ARG A 234 -5.79 -10.76 -0.16
C ARG A 234 -4.66 -10.02 0.54
N SER A 235 -3.76 -10.76 1.19
CA SER A 235 -2.65 -10.19 1.95
C SER A 235 -1.53 -9.63 1.07
N GLU A 236 -1.57 -9.88 -0.24
CA GLU A 236 -0.55 -9.45 -1.19
C GLU A 236 -0.95 -8.13 -1.89
N PHE A 237 -2.12 -7.59 -1.56
CA PHE A 237 -2.70 -6.46 -2.26
C PHE A 237 -2.53 -5.15 -1.49
N PRO A 238 -2.13 -4.04 -2.16
CA PRO A 238 -1.87 -2.75 -1.51
C PRO A 238 -3.13 -1.97 -1.10
N ILE A 239 -4.31 -2.61 -1.08
CA ILE A 239 -5.58 -2.01 -0.66
C ILE A 239 -6.29 -2.95 0.32
N PRO A 240 -7.08 -2.41 1.27
CA PRO A 240 -7.88 -3.25 2.16
C PRO A 240 -8.98 -3.98 1.40
N LEU A 241 -9.16 -5.26 1.73
CA LEU A 241 -10.05 -6.19 1.03
C LEU A 241 -11.12 -6.80 1.93
N ASP A 242 -11.18 -6.32 3.17
CA ASP A 242 -11.99 -6.83 4.27
C ASP A 242 -13.36 -6.15 4.38
N ASP A 243 -13.64 -5.11 3.57
CA ASP A 243 -14.96 -4.50 3.49
C ASP A 243 -15.72 -4.84 2.19
N GLU A 244 -17.05 -4.76 2.26
CA GLU A 244 -17.95 -5.04 1.13
C GLU A 244 -17.65 -4.13 -0.06
N THR A 245 -17.26 -2.87 0.21
CA THR A 245 -16.88 -1.90 -0.83
C THR A 245 -15.59 -2.31 -1.54
N GLY A 246 -14.55 -2.72 -0.82
CA GLY A 246 -13.26 -3.16 -1.36
C GLY A 246 -13.39 -4.45 -2.15
N THR A 247 -14.24 -5.38 -1.68
CA THR A 247 -14.57 -6.60 -2.44
C THR A 247 -15.28 -6.27 -3.76
N HIS A 248 -16.26 -5.36 -3.75
CA HIS A 248 -16.93 -4.90 -4.97
C HIS A 248 -15.95 -4.23 -5.95
N PHE A 249 -15.12 -3.31 -5.44
CA PHE A 249 -14.10 -2.61 -6.22
C PHE A 249 -13.12 -3.59 -6.89
N LEU A 250 -12.59 -4.55 -6.14
CA LEU A 250 -11.71 -5.59 -6.69
C LEU A 250 -12.37 -6.47 -7.73
N ASN A 251 -13.64 -6.86 -7.51
CA ASN A 251 -14.38 -7.61 -8.52
C ASN A 251 -14.43 -6.81 -9.83
N GLY A 252 -14.67 -5.49 -9.77
CA GLY A 252 -14.59 -4.61 -10.92
C GLY A 252 -13.22 -4.66 -11.62
N LEU A 253 -12.14 -4.56 -10.85
CA LEU A 253 -10.77 -4.60 -11.38
C LEU A 253 -10.39 -5.95 -12.01
N LEU A 254 -10.69 -7.06 -11.33
CA LEU A 254 -10.40 -8.40 -11.83
C LEU A 254 -11.27 -8.76 -13.03
N CYS A 255 -12.52 -8.29 -13.09
CA CYS A 255 -13.36 -8.41 -14.28
C CYS A 255 -12.77 -7.63 -15.46
N ALA A 256 -12.34 -6.38 -15.24
CA ALA A 256 -11.67 -5.59 -16.27
C ALA A 256 -10.39 -6.29 -16.77
N ALA A 257 -9.53 -6.75 -15.86
CA ALA A 257 -8.33 -7.51 -16.20
C ALA A 257 -8.65 -8.81 -16.95
N SER A 258 -9.73 -9.51 -16.56
CA SER A 258 -10.20 -10.76 -17.19
C SER A 258 -10.68 -10.56 -18.63
N VAL A 259 -11.45 -9.50 -18.89
CA VAL A 259 -11.89 -9.13 -20.25
C VAL A 259 -10.68 -8.93 -21.15
N GLU A 260 -9.66 -8.22 -20.66
CA GLU A 260 -8.46 -7.88 -21.42
C GLU A 260 -7.45 -9.04 -21.54
N ALA A 261 -7.50 -10.00 -20.62
CA ALA A 261 -6.69 -11.23 -20.70
C ALA A 261 -7.30 -12.27 -21.65
N LYS A 262 -8.59 -12.20 -21.98
CA LYS A 262 -9.32 -13.21 -22.77
C LYS A 262 -8.72 -13.52 -24.15
N PRO A 263 -8.27 -12.52 -24.94
CA PRO A 263 -7.59 -12.78 -26.21
C PRO A 263 -6.28 -13.57 -26.05
N ARG A 264 -5.66 -13.55 -24.86
CA ARG A 264 -4.34 -14.15 -24.60
C ARG A 264 -4.43 -15.67 -24.46
N LEU A 265 -5.37 -16.19 -23.66
CA LEU A 265 -5.59 -17.64 -23.53
C LEU A 265 -6.15 -18.30 -24.80
N GLN A 266 -6.79 -17.53 -25.67
CA GLN A 266 -7.27 -18.04 -26.97
C GLN A 266 -6.13 -18.16 -28.01
N ASN A 267 -5.03 -17.42 -27.83
CA ASN A 267 -3.88 -17.41 -28.71
C ASN A 267 -2.67 -18.21 -28.16
N GLU A 268 -2.70 -18.64 -26.89
CA GLU A 268 -1.73 -19.61 -26.36
C GLU A 268 -2.09 -21.03 -26.82
N PRO A 269 -1.16 -21.79 -27.44
CA PRO A 269 -1.40 -23.19 -27.72
C PRO A 269 -1.64 -23.94 -26.40
N PRO A 270 -2.55 -24.93 -26.36
CA PRO A 270 -2.85 -25.65 -25.13
C PRO A 270 -1.55 -26.20 -24.53
N ARG A 271 -1.28 -25.85 -23.26
CA ARG A 271 -0.13 -26.41 -22.54
C ARG A 271 -0.29 -27.93 -22.54
N VAL A 272 0.58 -28.61 -23.29
CA VAL A 272 0.64 -30.06 -23.34
C VAL A 272 0.95 -30.53 -21.91
N SER A 273 -0.09 -31.04 -21.25
CA SER A 273 0.04 -31.79 -20.01
C SER A 273 0.83 -33.05 -20.34
N TRP A 274 2.13 -33.06 -20.04
CA TRP A 274 2.93 -34.29 -20.03
C TRP A 274 2.49 -35.15 -18.85
N ARG A 275 1.32 -35.77 -18.96
CA ARG A 275 0.97 -36.95 -18.20
C ARG A 275 0.94 -38.14 -19.16
N VAL A 276 1.73 -39.14 -18.78
CA VAL A 276 1.86 -40.49 -19.34
C VAL A 276 2.81 -40.60 -20.54
N PHE A 277 4.01 -41.14 -20.28
CA PHE A 277 4.46 -42.44 -20.80
C PHE A 277 5.76 -42.83 -20.09
N TYR A 278 5.67 -43.73 -19.12
CA TYR A 278 6.71 -44.73 -18.91
C TYR A 278 6.00 -46.08 -18.74
N LEU A 279 6.14 -46.91 -19.77
CA LEU A 279 6.12 -48.36 -19.67
C LEU A 279 7.33 -48.81 -18.83
#